data_AF-A0A5C4TKX7-F1
#
_entry.id   AF-A0A5C4TKX7-F1
#
_cell.length_a   1.000
_cell.length_b   1.000
_cell.length_c   1.000
_cell.angle_alpha   90.00
_cell.angle_beta   90.00
_cell.angle_gamma   90.00
#
_symmetry.space_group_name_H-M   'P 1'
#
loop_
_entity.id
_entity.type
_entity.pdbx_description
1 polymer ?
#
loop_
_entity_poly.entity_id
_entity_poly.type
_entity_poly.pdbx_seq_one_letter_code
_entity_poly.pdbx_strand_id
1 'polypeptide(L)'
;MKKFHLSIAFIFIFGALGGLLFGFDTGIISGASPLIESNFHLGTEQTGFITSSVLIGSAIGALSIGFAISWGPIAWLLIGEIFPLSVRGIETALGSATNWFANFIVSQFFLTILALFHNNVGGPFAIFAVFLFLSWFFAAKFVPKTRNKSLESIEETLVKNYNNKKDNK
;
A
#
# COMPACT_ATOMS: atom_id res chain seq x y z
N MET A 1 12.69 -10.98 -20.46
CA MET A 1 11.58 -10.14 -19.94
C MET A 1 10.61 -9.86 -21.09
N LYS A 2 9.40 -10.45 -21.09
CA LYS A 2 8.38 -10.05 -22.08
C LYS A 2 7.88 -8.66 -21.70
N LYS A 3 8.16 -7.65 -22.51
CA LYS A 3 7.53 -6.32 -22.36
C LYS A 3 6.04 -6.52 -22.60
N PHE A 4 5.22 -6.31 -21.58
CA PHE A 4 3.77 -6.23 -21.73
C PHE A 4 3.49 -4.96 -22.54
N HIS A 5 3.25 -5.11 -23.85
CA HIS A 5 2.77 -4.00 -24.67
C HIS A 5 1.28 -3.87 -24.42
N LEU A 6 0.91 -2.94 -23.54
CA LEU A 6 -0.49 -2.58 -23.33
C LEU A 6 -1.00 -1.94 -24.62
N SER A 7 -1.93 -2.60 -25.31
CA SER A 7 -2.47 -2.09 -26.57
C SER A 7 -3.18 -0.76 -26.35
N ILE A 8 -2.96 0.22 -27.23
CA ILE A 8 -3.67 1.50 -27.19
C ILE A 8 -5.19 1.29 -27.19
N ALA A 9 -5.68 0.31 -27.97
CA ALA A 9 -7.08 -0.07 -27.98
C ALA A 9 -7.58 -0.56 -26.62
N PHE A 10 -6.73 -1.28 -25.86
CA PHE A 10 -7.08 -1.74 -24.51
C PHE A 10 -7.29 -0.57 -23.56
N ILE A 11 -6.43 0.45 -23.62
CA ILE A 11 -6.56 1.66 -22.79
C ILE A 11 -7.88 2.39 -23.11
N PHE A 12 -8.19 2.57 -24.40
CA PHE A 12 -9.44 3.23 -24.82
C PHE A 12 -10.69 2.45 -24.41
N ILE A 13 -10.69 1.12 -24.55
CA ILE A 13 -11.83 0.28 -24.14
C ILE A 13 -12.06 0.38 -22.64
N PHE A 14 -11.01 0.27 -21.82
CA PHE A 14 -11.17 0.36 -20.37
C PHE A 14 -11.55 1.76 -19.90
N GLY A 15 -11.02 2.81 -20.54
CA GLY A 15 -11.45 4.19 -20.30
C GLY A 15 -12.93 4.39 -20.65
N ALA A 16 -13.38 3.88 -21.79
CA ALA A 16 -14.77 3.96 -22.22
C ALA A 16 -15.72 3.18 -21.29
N LEU A 17 -15.32 1.97 -20.86
CA LEU A 17 -16.07 1.19 -19.87
C LEU A 17 -16.19 1.93 -18.53
N GLY A 18 -15.11 2.56 -18.07
CA GLY A 18 -15.14 3.40 -16.86
C GLY A 18 -16.14 4.56 -16.98
N GLY A 19 -16.14 5.26 -18.12
CA GLY A 19 -17.11 6.32 -18.40
C GLY A 19 -18.56 5.81 -18.47
N LEU A 20 -18.77 4.63 -19.05
CA LEU A 20 -20.09 4.00 -19.14
C LEU A 20 -20.64 3.60 -17.76
N LEU A 21 -19.82 3.01 -16.90
CA LEU A 21 -20.22 2.68 -15.52
C LEU A 21 -20.58 3.96 -14.73
N PHE A 22 -19.76 5.02 -14.85
CA PHE A 22 -20.04 6.29 -14.18
C PHE A 22 -21.37 6.92 -14.66
N GLY A 23 -21.65 6.84 -15.96
CA GLY A 23 -22.91 7.30 -16.53
C GLY A 23 -24.12 6.49 -16.04
N PHE A 24 -23.98 5.17 -15.90
CA PHE A 24 -25.02 4.30 -15.36
C PHE A 24 -25.36 4.67 -13.92
N ASP A 25 -24.37 4.83 -13.04
CA ASP A 25 -24.58 5.20 -11.63
C ASP A 25 -25.27 6.57 -11.51
N THR A 26 -24.83 7.55 -12.30
CA THR A 26 -25.45 8.89 -12.35
C THR A 26 -26.92 8.80 -12.81
N GLY A 27 -27.21 7.93 -13.78
CA GLY A 27 -28.57 7.68 -14.27
C GLY A 27 -29.48 7.07 -13.21
N ILE A 28 -29.00 6.07 -12.47
CA ILE A 28 -29.75 5.43 -11.37
C ILE A 28 -30.04 6.43 -10.25
N ILE A 29 -29.05 7.22 -9.83
CA ILE A 29 -29.22 8.25 -8.79
C ILE A 29 -30.25 9.30 -9.24
N SER A 30 -30.14 9.78 -10.48
CA SER A 30 -31.07 10.78 -11.03
C SER A 30 -32.49 10.22 -11.11
N GLY A 31 -32.65 8.96 -11.50
CA GLY A 31 -33.94 8.28 -11.57
C GLY A 31 -34.57 7.99 -10.21
N ALA A 32 -33.76 7.76 -9.17
CA ALA A 32 -34.23 7.49 -7.82
C ALA A 32 -34.52 8.76 -7.01
N SER A 33 -33.85 9.88 -7.31
CA SER A 33 -33.92 11.12 -6.52
C SER A 33 -35.35 11.62 -6.27
N PRO A 34 -36.25 11.71 -7.27
CA PRO A 34 -37.62 12.19 -7.04
C PRO A 34 -38.45 11.28 -6.10
N LEU A 35 -38.19 9.96 -6.14
CA LEU A 35 -38.86 8.99 -5.27
C LEU A 35 -38.38 9.14 -3.82
N ILE A 36 -37.08 9.37 -3.63
CA ILE A 36 -36.49 9.58 -2.31
C ILE A 36 -37.01 10.90 -1.71
N GLU A 37 -37.05 11.96 -2.51
CA GLU A 37 -37.60 13.27 -2.11
C GLU A 37 -39.05 13.16 -1.64
N SER A 38 -39.89 12.45 -2.42
CA SER A 38 -41.31 12.24 -2.11
C SER A 38 -41.51 11.39 -0.85
N ASN A 39 -40.82 10.26 -0.72
CA ASN A 39 -41.01 9.34 0.41
C ASN A 39 -40.49 9.90 1.75
N PHE A 40 -39.40 10.67 1.72
CA PHE A 40 -38.75 11.19 2.93
C PHE A 40 -39.01 12.68 3.18
N HIS A 41 -39.81 13.35 2.35
CA HIS A 41 -40.11 14.79 2.42
C HIS A 41 -38.85 15.66 2.43
N LEU A 42 -37.89 15.33 1.59
CA LEU A 42 -36.58 15.99 1.55
C LEU A 42 -36.59 17.19 0.60
N GLY A 43 -35.87 18.24 0.99
CA GLY A 43 -35.56 19.36 0.11
C GLY A 43 -34.38 19.07 -0.82
N THR A 44 -34.26 19.82 -1.92
CA THR A 44 -33.20 19.66 -2.93
C THR A 44 -31.78 19.71 -2.32
N GLU A 45 -31.56 20.53 -1.29
CA GLU A 45 -30.28 20.59 -0.59
C GLU A 45 -29.93 19.28 0.13
N GLN A 46 -30.93 18.64 0.77
CA GLN A 46 -30.75 17.39 1.50
C GLN A 46 -30.49 16.24 0.53
N THR A 47 -31.22 16.17 -0.58
CA THR A 47 -30.97 15.20 -1.66
C THR A 47 -29.58 15.37 -2.27
N GLY A 48 -29.16 16.63 -2.51
CA GLY A 48 -27.83 16.96 -3.00
C GLY A 48 -26.73 16.52 -2.04
N PHE A 49 -26.93 16.70 -0.73
CA PHE A 49 -26.02 16.22 0.30
C PHE A 49 -25.91 14.68 0.32
N ILE A 50 -27.06 13.98 0.29
CA ILE A 50 -27.09 12.51 0.25
C ILE A 50 -26.31 11.99 -0.96
N THR A 51 -26.60 12.51 -2.15
CA THR A 51 -25.92 12.11 -3.39
C THR A 51 -24.42 12.39 -3.34
N SER A 52 -24.02 13.56 -2.82
CA SER A 52 -22.60 13.93 -2.70
C SER A 52 -21.85 13.08 -1.68
N SER A 53 -22.52 12.63 -0.61
CA SER A 53 -21.91 11.77 0.41
C SER A 53 -21.48 10.40 -0.16
N VAL A 54 -22.19 9.89 -1.16
CA VAL A 54 -21.85 8.62 -1.85
C VAL A 54 -20.51 8.75 -2.57
N LEU A 55 -20.21 9.91 -3.18
CA LEU A 55 -18.93 10.18 -3.83
C LEU A 55 -17.77 10.24 -2.83
N ILE A 56 -18.00 10.82 -1.66
CA ILE A 56 -16.98 10.86 -0.60
C ILE A 56 -16.72 9.44 -0.08
N GLY A 57 -17.78 8.67 0.16
CA GLY A 57 -17.67 7.26 0.58
C GLY A 57 -16.93 6.41 -0.45
N SER A 58 -17.21 6.58 -1.74
CA SER A 58 -16.53 5.85 -2.81
C SER A 58 -15.05 6.23 -2.93
N ALA A 59 -14.71 7.52 -2.78
CA ALA A 59 -13.32 7.98 -2.76
C ALA A 59 -12.54 7.37 -1.58
N ILE A 60 -13.12 7.38 -0.37
CA ILE A 60 -12.50 6.76 0.81
C ILE A 60 -12.33 5.25 0.60
N GLY A 61 -13.36 4.57 0.07
CA GLY A 61 -13.31 3.15 -0.23
C GLY A 61 -12.22 2.80 -1.24
N ALA A 62 -12.13 3.56 -2.34
CA ALA A 62 -11.11 3.37 -3.37
C ALA A 62 -9.69 3.57 -2.83
N LEU A 63 -9.47 4.60 -2.01
CA LEU A 63 -8.18 4.85 -1.35
C LEU A 63 -7.83 3.72 -0.38
N SER A 64 -8.80 3.26 0.42
CA SER A 64 -8.61 2.21 1.41
C SER A 64 -8.27 0.87 0.75
N ILE A 65 -9.02 0.47 -0.29
CA ILE A 65 -8.74 -0.75 -1.05
C ILE A 65 -7.40 -0.63 -1.77
N GLY A 66 -7.14 0.51 -2.42
CA GLY A 66 -5.88 0.78 -3.09
C GLY A 66 -4.68 0.60 -2.16
N PHE A 67 -4.77 1.11 -0.93
CA PHE A 67 -3.75 0.88 0.10
C PHE A 67 -3.68 -0.58 0.54
N ALA A 68 -4.83 -1.22 0.78
CA ALA A 68 -4.95 -2.60 1.26
C ALA A 68 -4.50 -3.67 0.25
N ILE A 69 -4.36 -3.35 -1.04
CA ILE A 69 -3.82 -4.29 -2.05
C ILE A 69 -2.38 -3.97 -2.47
N SER A 70 -1.89 -2.77 -2.15
CA SER A 70 -0.58 -2.30 -2.62
C SER A 70 0.45 -2.30 -1.49
N TRP A 71 0.81 -1.13 -0.99
CA TRP A 71 1.98 -0.93 -0.15
C TRP A 71 1.84 -1.58 1.23
N GLY A 72 0.63 -1.56 1.80
CA GLY A 72 0.36 -2.06 3.14
C GLY A 72 0.75 -3.53 3.31
N PRO A 73 0.13 -4.47 2.58
CA PRO A 73 0.43 -5.89 2.74
C PRO A 73 1.75 -6.31 2.13
N ILE A 74 2.19 -5.73 1.01
CA ILE A 74 3.39 -6.19 0.31
C ILE A 74 4.63 -6.11 1.21
N ALA A 75 4.77 -5.02 1.99
CA ALA A 75 5.88 -4.87 2.92
C ALA A 75 5.90 -5.95 4.01
N TRP A 76 4.72 -6.36 4.51
CA TRP A 76 4.59 -7.41 5.51
C TRP A 76 4.67 -8.82 4.92
N LEU A 77 4.16 -9.04 3.71
CA LEU A 77 4.22 -10.32 3.00
C LEU A 77 5.65 -10.71 2.66
N LEU A 78 6.50 -9.76 2.28
CA LEU A 78 7.90 -10.02 1.99
C LEU A 78 8.65 -10.62 3.20
N ILE A 79 8.32 -10.19 4.42
CA ILE A 79 8.88 -10.79 5.64
C ILE A 79 8.50 -12.27 5.71
N GLY A 80 7.27 -12.62 5.33
CA GLY A 80 6.81 -14.00 5.23
C GLY A 80 7.51 -14.80 4.12
N GLU A 81 7.81 -14.21 2.97
CA GLU A 81 8.41 -14.93 1.82
C GLU A 81 9.91 -15.21 1.98
N ILE A 82 10.63 -14.37 2.72
CA ILE A 82 12.09 -14.48 2.86
C ILE A 82 12.50 -15.61 3.81
N PHE A 83 11.66 -15.91 4.81
CA PHE A 83 12.01 -16.86 5.86
C PHE A 83 11.34 -18.24 5.66
N PRO A 84 12.09 -19.33 5.96
CA PRO A 84 11.56 -20.69 5.89
C PRO A 84 10.41 -20.91 6.88
N LEU A 85 9.53 -21.85 6.57
CA LEU A 85 8.26 -22.06 7.30
C LEU A 85 8.47 -22.32 8.80
N SER A 86 9.56 -23.00 9.17
CA SER A 86 9.86 -23.40 10.54
C SER A 86 10.15 -22.23 11.50
N VAL A 87 10.65 -21.10 11.01
CA VAL A 87 11.03 -19.93 11.84
C VAL A 87 10.18 -18.69 11.57
N ARG A 88 9.32 -18.73 10.54
CA ARG A 88 8.54 -17.58 10.07
C ARG A 88 7.74 -16.88 11.17
N GLY A 89 7.16 -17.63 12.11
CA GLY A 89 6.40 -17.06 13.23
C GLY A 89 7.25 -16.16 14.14
N ILE A 90 8.45 -16.60 14.48
CA ILE A 90 9.38 -15.86 15.34
C ILE A 90 9.91 -14.63 14.62
N GLU A 91 10.32 -14.78 13.36
CA GLU A 91 10.84 -13.68 12.55
C GLU A 91 9.77 -12.59 12.30
N THR A 92 8.53 -12.99 12.06
CA THR A 92 7.41 -12.03 11.90
C THR A 92 7.17 -11.26 13.21
N ALA A 93 7.25 -11.93 14.36
CA ALA A 93 7.11 -11.29 15.66
C ALA A 93 8.25 -10.31 15.96
N LEU A 94 9.51 -10.70 15.70
CA LEU A 94 10.69 -9.84 15.88
C LEU A 94 10.67 -8.65 14.91
N GLY A 95 10.29 -8.87 13.65
CA GLY A 95 10.12 -7.81 12.66
C GLY A 95 9.06 -6.80 13.09
N SER A 96 7.91 -7.28 13.59
CA SER A 96 6.85 -6.42 14.13
C SER A 96 7.32 -5.64 15.36
N ALA A 97 7.94 -6.30 16.33
CA ALA A 97 8.46 -5.64 17.53
C ALA A 97 9.49 -4.55 17.18
N THR A 98 10.39 -4.83 16.24
CA THR A 98 11.38 -3.86 15.75
C THR A 98 10.70 -2.68 15.06
N ASN A 99 9.66 -2.92 14.24
CA ASN A 99 8.88 -1.88 13.59
C ASN A 99 8.19 -0.96 14.61
N TRP A 100 7.49 -1.53 15.59
CA TRP A 100 6.81 -0.76 16.62
C TRP A 100 7.78 0.01 17.51
N PHE A 101 8.93 -0.59 17.84
CA PHE A 101 9.97 0.08 18.59
C PHE A 101 10.58 1.26 17.82
N ALA A 102 10.87 1.10 16.53
CA ALA A 102 11.32 2.19 15.69
C ALA A 102 10.28 3.33 15.60
N ASN A 103 9.00 2.99 15.44
CA ASN A 103 7.90 3.96 15.47
C ASN A 103 7.83 4.71 16.81
N PHE A 104 8.02 4.01 17.94
CA PHE A 104 8.08 4.64 19.26
C PHE A 104 9.22 5.65 19.35
N ILE A 105 10.44 5.28 18.95
CA ILE A 105 11.60 6.17 18.94
C ILE A 105 11.34 7.39 18.07
N VAL A 106 10.89 7.20 16.83
CA VAL A 106 10.54 8.29 15.92
C VAL A 106 9.52 9.22 16.56
N SER A 107 8.44 8.68 17.12
CA SER A 107 7.37 9.48 17.74
C SER A 107 7.86 10.25 18.97
N GLN A 108 8.73 9.65 19.79
CA GLN A 108 9.31 10.30 20.96
C GLN A 108 10.21 11.48 20.59
N PHE A 109 11.03 11.34 19.54
CA PHE A 109 12.02 12.36 19.18
C PHE A 109 11.58 13.32 18.07
N PHE A 110 10.45 13.07 17.39
CA PHE A 110 10.01 13.89 16.27
C PHE A 110 9.88 15.37 16.63
N LEU A 111 9.21 15.69 17.75
CA LEU A 111 9.04 17.08 18.20
C LEU A 111 10.37 17.73 18.58
N THR A 112 11.29 16.97 19.19
CA THR A 112 12.63 17.45 19.51
C THR A 112 13.40 17.80 18.24
N ILE A 113 13.37 16.94 17.22
CA ILE A 113 14.02 17.21 15.93
C ILE A 113 13.35 18.42 15.27
N LEU A 114 12.02 18.50 15.27
CA LEU A 114 11.30 19.63 14.70
C LEU A 114 11.70 20.97 15.35
N ALA A 115 11.85 20.99 16.68
CA ALA A 115 12.32 22.16 17.41
C ALA A 115 13.76 22.54 17.04
N LEU A 116 14.66 21.56 16.84
CA LEU A 116 16.04 21.80 16.38
C LEU A 116 16.10 22.48 15.01
N PHE A 117 15.09 22.28 14.16
CA PHE A 117 14.97 22.93 12.85
C PHE A 117 14.07 24.18 12.89
N HIS A 118 13.90 24.83 14.03
CA HIS A 118 13.08 26.04 14.19
C HIS A 118 11.62 25.85 13.75
N ASN A 119 11.03 24.70 14.06
CA ASN A 119 9.69 24.28 13.63
C ASN A 119 9.51 24.16 12.11
N ASN A 120 10.61 24.08 11.35
CA ASN A 120 10.55 23.77 9.94
C ASN A 120 10.46 22.25 9.74
N VAL A 121 9.30 21.79 9.26
CA VAL A 121 9.04 20.38 8.97
C VAL A 121 10.02 19.77 7.96
N GLY A 122 10.60 20.58 7.06
CA GLY A 122 11.55 20.14 6.05
C GLY A 122 12.80 19.46 6.63
N GLY A 123 13.24 19.87 7.82
CA GLY A 123 14.40 19.27 8.50
C GLY A 123 14.19 17.80 8.85
N PRO A 124 13.18 17.46 9.68
CA PRO A 124 12.81 16.07 9.94
C PRO A 124 12.59 15.24 8.67
N PHE A 125 11.85 15.77 7.67
CA PHE A 125 11.60 15.05 6.43
C PHE A 125 12.88 14.77 5.62
N ALA A 126 13.85 15.70 5.60
CA ALA A 126 15.13 15.48 4.93
C ALA A 126 15.94 14.37 5.62
N ILE A 127 15.92 14.30 6.95
CA ILE A 127 16.54 13.21 7.71
C ILE A 127 15.90 11.86 7.32
N PHE A 128 14.56 11.77 7.32
CA PHE A 128 13.87 10.56 6.89
C PHE A 128 14.19 10.19 5.44
N ALA A 129 14.31 11.16 4.53
CA ALA A 129 14.68 10.91 3.15
C ALA A 129 16.06 10.24 3.02
N VAL A 130 17.05 10.65 3.84
CA VAL A 130 18.37 9.99 3.88
C VAL A 130 18.24 8.55 4.36
N PHE A 131 17.48 8.29 5.43
CA PHE A 131 17.25 6.92 5.92
C PHE A 131 16.51 6.04 4.92
N LEU A 132 15.55 6.60 4.17
CA LEU A 132 14.85 5.89 3.10
C LEU A 132 15.79 5.53 1.97
N PHE A 133 16.69 6.44 1.57
CA PHE A 133 17.68 6.16 0.55
C PHE A 133 18.66 5.06 0.97
N LEU A 134 19.16 5.12 2.20
CA LEU A 134 20.02 4.07 2.78
C LEU A 134 19.29 2.72 2.86
N SER A 135 18.03 2.72 3.29
CA SER A 135 17.17 1.53 3.33
C SER A 135 16.96 0.94 1.94
N TRP A 136 16.71 1.79 0.93
CA TRP A 136 16.58 1.35 -0.45
C TRP A 136 17.87 0.69 -0.96
N PHE A 137 19.03 1.28 -0.68
CA PHE A 137 20.33 0.70 -1.05
C PHE A 137 20.56 -0.65 -0.37
N PHE A 138 20.23 -0.75 0.93
CA PHE A 138 20.30 -2.01 1.66
C PHE A 138 19.38 -3.07 1.03
N ALA A 139 18.12 -2.73 0.77
CA ALA A 139 17.16 -3.63 0.14
C ALA A 139 17.65 -4.10 -1.24
N ALA A 140 18.15 -3.18 -2.07
CA ALA A 140 18.64 -3.49 -3.41
C ALA A 140 19.84 -4.46 -3.42
N LYS A 141 20.70 -4.40 -2.39
CA LYS A 141 21.92 -5.20 -2.31
C LYS A 141 21.75 -6.52 -1.55
N PHE A 142 20.95 -6.54 -0.48
CA PHE A 142 20.90 -7.65 0.46
C PHE A 142 19.59 -8.45 0.42
N VAL A 143 18.48 -7.85 -0.04
CA VAL A 143 17.20 -8.57 -0.09
C VAL A 143 17.12 -9.37 -1.40
N PRO A 144 16.99 -10.70 -1.34
CA PRO A 144 16.88 -11.52 -2.54
C PRO A 144 15.57 -11.20 -3.28
N LYS A 145 15.62 -11.21 -4.61
CA LYS A 145 14.41 -11.06 -5.43
C LYS A 145 13.53 -12.32 -5.27
N THR A 146 12.42 -12.21 -4.57
CA THR A 146 11.45 -13.31 -4.33
C THR A 146 10.45 -13.49 -5.48
N ARG A 147 10.29 -12.47 -6.33
CA ARG A 147 9.29 -12.45 -7.40
C ARG A 147 9.43 -13.63 -8.39
N ASN A 148 8.31 -14.35 -8.61
CA ASN A 148 8.16 -15.51 -9.49
C ASN A 148 8.91 -16.79 -9.04
N LYS A 149 9.26 -16.93 -7.77
CA LYS A 149 9.79 -18.17 -7.20
C LYS A 149 8.78 -18.76 -6.23
N SER A 150 8.69 -20.10 -6.16
CA SER A 150 7.93 -20.75 -5.09
C SER A 150 8.68 -20.62 -3.76
N LEU A 151 7.95 -20.73 -2.64
CA LEU A 151 8.54 -20.63 -1.30
C LEU A 151 9.61 -21.70 -1.07
N GLU A 152 9.40 -22.90 -1.58
CA GLU A 152 10.32 -24.04 -1.48
C GLU A 152 11.62 -23.77 -2.24
N SER A 153 11.53 -23.20 -3.45
CA SER A 153 12.72 -22.85 -4.25
C SER A 153 13.55 -21.73 -3.60
N ILE A 154 12.89 -20.79 -2.92
CA ILE A 154 13.56 -19.75 -2.14
C ILE A 154 14.28 -20.39 -0.94
N GLU A 155 13.60 -21.25 -0.20
CA GLU A 155 14.15 -21.97 0.96
C GLU A 155 15.35 -22.84 0.58
N GLU A 156 15.25 -23.66 -0.47
CA GLU A 156 16.36 -24.47 -0.97
C GLU A 156 17.59 -23.62 -1.35
N THR A 157 17.36 -22.47 -2.00
CA THR A 157 18.43 -21.54 -2.37
C THR A 157 19.13 -20.98 -1.13
N LEU A 158 18.36 -20.61 -0.10
CA LEU A 158 18.90 -20.07 1.14
C LEU A 158 19.69 -21.11 1.93
N VAL A 159 19.15 -22.34 2.06
CA VAL A 159 19.82 -23.47 2.73
C VAL A 159 21.11 -23.85 1.99
N LYS A 160 21.08 -23.93 0.66
CA LYS A 160 22.27 -24.22 -0.15
C LYS A 160 23.36 -23.16 0.02
N ASN A 161 22.99 -21.88 0.05
CA ASN A 161 23.94 -20.78 0.26
C ASN A 161 24.53 -20.80 1.68
N TYR A 162 23.73 -21.15 2.69
CA TYR A 162 24.21 -21.30 4.07
C TYR A 162 25.26 -22.41 4.18
N ASN A 163 24.97 -23.59 3.62
CA ASN A 163 25.87 -24.74 3.65
C ASN A 163 27.18 -24.45 2.88
N ASN A 164 27.10 -23.89 1.67
CA ASN A 164 28.30 -23.49 0.91
C ASN A 164 29.19 -22.50 1.66
N LYS A 165 28.61 -21.60 2.46
CA LYS A 165 29.38 -20.62 3.23
C LYS A 165 30.01 -21.23 4.49
N LYS A 166 29.43 -22.30 5.01
CA LYS A 166 29.95 -23.10 6.12
C LYS A 166 31.13 -23.97 5.66
N ASP A 167 31.05 -24.52 4.46
CA ASP A 167 32.10 -25.40 3.89
C ASP A 167 33.34 -24.63 3.38
N ASN A 168 33.19 -23.33 3.08
CA ASN A 168 34.28 -22.44 2.66
C ASN A 168 34.90 -21.61 3.80
N LYS A 169 34.64 -21.98 5.06
CA LYS A 169 35.14 -21.31 6.27
C LYS A 169 35.96 -22.28 7.10
#